data_AF-A0A8C6CDM7-F1
#
_entry.id   AF-A0A8C6CDM7-F1
#
_cell.length_a   1.000
_cell.length_b   1.000
_cell.length_c   1.000
_cell.angle_alpha   90.00
_cell.angle_beta   90.00
_cell.angle_gamma   90.00
#
_symmetry.space_group_name_H-M   'P 1'
#
loop_
_entity.id
_entity.type
_entity.pdbx_description
1 polymer ?
#
loop_
_entity_poly.entity_id
_entity_poly.type
_entity_poly.pdbx_seq_one_letter_code
_entity_poly.pdbx_strand_id
1 'polypeptide(L)'
;MTADERKLFEHLKSPHLKYWVPFIWFGNLAAKARKEGRIRDSVDLQSLMTEMNRFRSWCSLLFGYDWVGIPLVYTQVAEQLINPFGEDDDDFETNWCIDRNLQVSLLAVDEMHMSLPKMKKDIYWDDSAARPPYTLAAADYCIPSFLGSTVEMGISSFNPIPLAQCLLILKNNGLGCSSKITSEAETSSRPKEKDD
;
A
#
# COMPACT_ATOMS: atom_id res chain seq x y z
N MET A 1 -12.12 4.62 24.71
CA MET A 1 -12.19 3.53 25.71
C MET A 1 -13.55 3.54 26.35
N THR A 2 -14.26 2.42 26.34
CA THR A 2 -15.59 2.31 26.95
C THR A 2 -15.49 2.29 28.48
N ALA A 3 -16.61 2.55 29.17
CA ALA A 3 -16.65 2.53 30.63
C ALA A 3 -16.27 1.16 31.22
N ASP A 4 -16.61 0.07 30.53
CA ASP A 4 -16.30 -1.29 31.00
C ASP A 4 -14.85 -1.69 30.73
N GLU A 5 -14.30 -1.30 29.57
CA GLU A 5 -12.86 -1.42 29.29
C GLU A 5 -12.03 -0.68 30.34
N ARG A 6 -12.47 0.52 30.74
CA ARG A 6 -11.80 1.31 31.77
C ARG A 6 -11.73 0.56 33.11
N LYS A 7 -12.83 -0.06 33.55
CA LYS A 7 -12.86 -0.85 34.80
C LYS A 7 -11.86 -2.01 34.74
N LEU A 8 -11.82 -2.73 33.61
CA LEU A 8 -10.87 -3.83 33.39
C LEU A 8 -9.42 -3.33 33.40
N PHE A 9 -9.16 -2.20 32.75
CA PHE A 9 -7.84 -1.58 32.66
C PHE A 9 -7.31 -1.13 34.03
N GLU A 10 -8.18 -0.53 34.85
CA GLU A 10 -7.85 -0.07 36.21
C GLU A 10 -7.62 -1.25 37.16
N HIS A 11 -8.42 -2.32 37.04
CA HIS A 11 -8.32 -3.52 37.87
C HIS A 11 -6.99 -4.28 37.70
N LEU A 12 -6.35 -4.20 36.51
CA LEU A 12 -5.06 -4.84 36.26
C LEU A 12 -3.96 -4.18 37.10
N LYS A 13 -3.37 -4.93 38.04
CA LYS A 13 -2.24 -4.43 38.85
C LYS A 13 -0.94 -4.51 38.04
N SER A 14 -0.41 -3.35 37.66
CA SER A 14 0.90 -3.21 37.00
C SER A 14 1.58 -1.94 37.50
N PRO A 15 2.87 -2.00 37.90
CA PRO A 15 3.64 -0.82 38.25
C PRO A 15 4.12 -0.04 37.01
N HIS A 16 4.02 -0.62 35.81
CA HIS A 16 4.45 0.01 34.56
C HIS A 16 3.27 0.56 33.75
N LEU A 17 3.57 1.48 32.82
CA LEU A 17 2.62 2.01 31.84
C LEU A 17 1.92 0.87 31.08
N LYS A 18 0.59 0.96 31.00
CA LYS A 18 -0.28 -0.10 30.49
C LYS A 18 -0.65 0.06 29.00
N TYR A 19 0.16 0.76 28.22
CA TYR A 19 -0.11 0.99 26.79
C TYR A 19 -0.19 -0.31 25.97
N TRP A 20 0.39 -1.41 26.49
CA TRP A 20 0.40 -2.71 25.84
C TRP A 20 -0.93 -3.48 25.98
N VAL A 21 -1.80 -3.08 26.91
CA VAL A 21 -3.04 -3.81 27.25
C VAL A 21 -4.00 -3.91 26.05
N PRO A 22 -4.28 -2.84 25.27
CA PRO A 22 -5.13 -2.93 24.10
C PRO A 22 -4.61 -3.89 23.01
N PHE A 23 -3.29 -4.07 22.86
CA PHE A 23 -2.74 -5.03 21.89
C PHE A 23 -3.05 -6.49 22.26
N ILE A 24 -3.05 -6.79 23.56
CA ILE A 24 -3.43 -8.12 24.05
C ILE A 24 -4.94 -8.34 23.87
N TRP A 25 -5.76 -7.32 24.15
CA TRP A 25 -7.20 -7.39 23.88
C TRP A 25 -7.49 -7.61 22.40
N PHE A 26 -6.78 -6.92 21.52
CA PHE A 26 -6.88 -7.14 20.08
C PHE A 26 -6.53 -8.58 19.68
N GLY A 27 -5.40 -9.11 20.14
CA GLY A 27 -5.00 -10.49 19.82
C GLY A 27 -6.02 -11.53 20.30
N ASN A 28 -6.56 -11.35 21.50
CA ASN A 28 -7.62 -12.19 22.04
C ASN A 28 -8.92 -12.07 21.24
N LEU A 29 -9.30 -10.85 20.84
CA LEU A 29 -10.49 -10.58 20.05
C LEU A 29 -10.37 -11.19 18.64
N ALA A 30 -9.22 -11.05 17.99
CA ALA A 30 -8.95 -11.64 16.69
C ALA A 30 -8.98 -13.18 16.73
N ALA A 31 -8.37 -13.78 17.75
CA ALA A 31 -8.42 -15.22 17.96
C ALA A 31 -9.86 -15.71 18.23
N LYS A 32 -10.66 -14.95 18.99
CA LYS A 32 -12.08 -15.23 19.21
C LYS A 32 -12.89 -15.11 17.91
N ALA A 33 -12.70 -14.05 17.14
CA ALA A 33 -13.39 -13.84 15.85
C ALA A 33 -13.12 -14.98 14.86
N ARG A 34 -11.90 -15.55 14.88
CA ARG A 34 -11.59 -16.76 14.12
C ARG A 34 -12.34 -18.00 14.62
N LYS A 35 -12.36 -18.23 15.94
CA LYS A 35 -13.11 -19.37 16.51
C LYS A 35 -14.62 -19.29 16.20
N GLU A 36 -15.14 -18.06 16.11
CA GLU A 36 -16.52 -17.78 15.72
C GLU A 36 -16.77 -17.85 14.20
N GLY A 37 -15.75 -18.15 13.39
CA GLY A 37 -15.87 -18.27 11.95
C GLY A 37 -16.02 -16.94 11.20
N ARG A 38 -15.84 -15.78 11.87
CA ARG A 38 -15.84 -14.46 11.20
C ARG A 38 -14.59 -14.27 10.31
N ILE A 39 -13.46 -14.84 10.73
CA ILE A 39 -12.23 -14.90 9.94
C ILE A 39 -12.14 -16.30 9.34
N ARG A 40 -12.05 -16.37 8.01
CA ARG A 40 -12.12 -17.63 7.25
C ARG A 40 -10.87 -18.48 7.46
N ASP A 41 -9.71 -17.91 7.19
CA ASP A 41 -8.46 -18.67 7.10
C ASP A 41 -7.46 -18.34 8.20
N SER A 42 -6.52 -19.27 8.45
CA SER A 42 -5.39 -19.00 9.35
C SER A 42 -4.46 -17.93 8.85
N VAL A 43 -4.31 -17.84 7.54
CA VAL A 43 -3.43 -16.88 6.88
C VAL A 43 -3.94 -15.46 7.11
N ASP A 44 -5.25 -15.22 7.03
CA ASP A 44 -5.86 -13.92 7.31
C ASP A 44 -5.61 -13.47 8.76
N LEU A 45 -5.79 -14.39 9.73
CA LEU A 45 -5.49 -14.10 11.12
C LEU A 45 -3.99 -13.82 11.33
N GLN A 46 -3.10 -14.58 10.68
CA GLN A 46 -1.67 -14.37 10.77
C GLN A 46 -1.27 -13.01 10.21
N SER A 47 -1.79 -12.62 9.05
CA SER A 47 -1.57 -11.31 8.45
C SER A 47 -2.04 -10.18 9.38
N LEU A 48 -3.23 -10.33 9.97
CA LEU A 48 -3.77 -9.36 10.94
C LEU A 48 -2.87 -9.22 12.19
N MET A 49 -2.38 -10.33 12.73
CA MET A 49 -1.46 -10.33 13.87
C MET A 49 -0.10 -9.74 13.50
N THR A 50 0.40 -9.99 12.29
CA THR A 50 1.67 -9.43 11.79
C THR A 50 1.59 -7.91 11.72
N GLU A 51 0.53 -7.35 11.12
CA GLU A 51 0.35 -5.90 11.04
C GLU A 51 0.14 -5.26 12.42
N MET A 52 -0.57 -5.91 13.34
CA MET A 52 -0.71 -5.41 14.70
C MET A 52 0.63 -5.40 15.45
N ASN A 53 1.47 -6.42 15.28
CA ASN A 53 2.81 -6.43 15.87
C ASN A 53 3.72 -5.35 15.27
N ARG A 54 3.57 -5.06 13.97
CA ARG A 54 4.27 -3.94 13.32
C ARG A 54 3.86 -2.61 13.94
N PHE A 55 2.56 -2.38 14.13
CA PHE A 55 2.05 -1.20 14.80
C PHE A 55 2.56 -1.08 16.24
N ARG A 56 2.54 -2.18 17.00
CA ARG A 56 3.11 -2.25 18.35
C ARG A 56 4.59 -1.83 18.37
N SER A 57 5.38 -2.28 17.38
CA SER A 57 6.80 -1.91 17.28
C SER A 57 6.99 -0.41 17.08
N TRP A 58 6.13 0.27 16.32
CA TRP A 58 6.17 1.73 16.18
C TRP A 58 5.84 2.45 17.49
N CYS A 59 4.82 2.01 18.23
CA CYS A 59 4.52 2.56 19.55
C CYS A 59 5.66 2.33 20.54
N SER A 60 6.30 1.15 20.50
CA SER A 60 7.47 0.85 21.34
C SER A 60 8.69 1.70 20.95
N LEU A 61 8.88 1.99 19.67
CA LEU A 61 9.93 2.89 19.20
C LEU A 61 9.71 4.32 19.73
N LEU A 62 8.48 4.82 19.65
CA LEU A 62 8.10 6.12 20.22
C LEU A 62 8.38 6.19 21.72
N PHE A 63 7.99 5.17 22.47
CA PHE A 63 8.31 5.05 23.89
C PHE A 63 9.83 5.01 24.15
N GLY A 64 10.60 4.38 23.25
CA GLY A 64 12.06 4.36 23.33
C GLY A 64 12.69 5.74 23.17
N TYR A 65 12.17 6.56 22.25
CA TYR A 65 12.63 7.95 22.05
C TYR A 65 12.30 8.85 23.25
N ASP A 66 11.13 8.65 23.87
CA ASP A 66 10.73 9.36 25.10
C ASP A 66 11.59 8.93 26.31
N TRP A 67 11.86 7.63 26.44
CA TRP A 67 12.60 7.08 27.58
C TRP A 67 14.11 7.37 27.53
N VAL A 68 14.73 7.30 26.35
CA VAL A 68 16.17 7.51 26.16
C VAL A 68 16.40 8.86 25.50
N GLY A 69 16.36 9.92 26.30
CA GLY A 69 16.73 11.27 25.87
C GLY A 69 18.20 11.37 25.43
N ILE A 70 18.51 12.40 24.64
CA ILE A 70 19.88 12.72 24.22
C ILE A 70 20.74 12.99 25.48
N PRO A 71 21.94 12.41 25.61
CA PRO A 71 22.79 12.65 26.77
C PRO A 71 23.06 14.14 26.98
N LEU A 72 22.82 14.61 28.21
CA LEU A 72 22.91 16.03 28.61
C LEU A 72 24.28 16.69 28.34
N VAL A 73 25.33 15.88 28.18
CA VAL A 73 26.68 16.36 27.83
C VAL A 73 26.76 16.87 26.37
N TYR A 74 25.85 16.44 25.50
CA TYR A 74 25.85 16.77 24.07
C TYR A 74 24.90 17.92 23.68
N THR A 75 24.05 18.40 24.59
CA THR A 75 22.95 19.33 24.26
C THR A 75 23.35 20.80 24.38
N GLN A 76 24.37 21.26 23.64
CA GLN A 76 24.80 22.68 23.68
C GLN A 76 24.24 23.58 22.56
N VAL A 77 23.53 23.04 21.55
CA VAL A 77 22.94 23.84 20.44
C VAL A 77 21.58 23.30 19.94
N ALA A 78 20.99 22.26 20.57
CA ALA A 78 19.91 21.47 19.96
C ALA A 78 18.50 21.65 20.56
N GLU A 79 18.20 22.78 21.22
CA GLU A 79 16.96 22.93 22.03
C GLU A 79 15.64 22.68 21.27
N GLN A 80 15.54 23.05 19.99
CA GLN A 80 14.28 22.95 19.21
C GLN A 80 13.98 21.58 18.59
N LEU A 81 14.94 20.66 18.47
CA LEU A 81 14.72 19.33 17.88
C LEU A 81 14.83 18.19 18.90
N ILE A 82 14.97 18.53 20.19
CA ILE A 82 15.10 17.55 21.26
C ILE A 82 13.76 16.85 21.54
N ASN A 83 12.62 17.55 21.37
CA ASN A 83 11.30 16.97 21.58
C ASN A 83 10.28 17.48 20.53
N PRO A 84 10.10 16.78 19.41
CA PRO A 84 9.17 17.20 18.35
C PRO A 84 7.68 16.92 18.67
N PHE A 85 7.37 16.58 19.92
CA PHE A 85 6.02 16.27 20.41
C PHE A 85 5.52 17.34 21.40
N GLY A 86 6.10 18.54 21.37
CA GLY A 86 5.69 19.68 22.18
C GLY A 86 4.51 20.45 21.57
N GLU A 87 4.50 21.75 21.82
CA GLU A 87 3.50 22.71 21.32
C GLU A 87 4.14 23.81 20.45
N ASP A 88 5.38 23.63 20.00
CA ASP A 88 6.06 24.58 19.13
C ASP A 88 5.46 24.55 17.70
N ASP A 89 5.59 25.66 16.96
CA ASP A 89 4.97 25.81 15.62
C ASP A 89 5.44 24.76 14.58
N ASP A 90 6.64 24.17 14.79
CA ASP A 90 7.23 23.14 13.91
C ASP A 90 7.07 21.70 14.45
N ASP A 91 6.36 21.51 15.58
CA ASP A 91 6.13 20.19 16.18
C ASP A 91 5.10 19.35 15.39
N PHE A 92 5.09 18.04 15.66
CA PHE A 92 4.10 17.17 15.05
C PHE A 92 2.69 17.42 15.58
N GLU A 93 1.74 17.62 14.66
CA GLU A 93 0.30 17.70 14.91
C GLU A 93 -0.30 16.34 15.31
N THR A 94 0.07 15.85 16.50
CA THR A 94 -0.31 14.53 17.00
C THR A 94 -1.82 14.40 17.23
N ASN A 95 -2.46 15.45 17.76
CA ASN A 95 -3.91 15.47 17.99
C ASN A 95 -4.68 15.31 16.67
N TRP A 96 -4.29 16.04 15.62
CA TRP A 96 -4.89 15.89 14.30
C TRP A 96 -4.72 14.47 13.75
N CYS A 97 -3.52 13.89 13.91
CA CYS A 97 -3.27 12.52 13.47
C CYS A 97 -4.16 11.50 14.20
N ILE A 98 -4.38 11.67 15.51
CA ILE A 98 -5.25 10.79 16.31
C ILE A 98 -6.69 10.89 15.81
N ASP A 99 -7.22 12.10 15.66
CA ASP A 99 -8.59 12.33 15.22
C ASP A 99 -8.83 11.78 13.81
N ARG A 100 -7.92 12.10 12.87
CA ARG A 100 -7.96 11.59 11.50
C ARG A 100 -7.93 10.07 11.48
N ASN A 101 -7.06 9.44 12.26
CA ASN A 101 -6.93 7.98 12.26
C ASN A 101 -8.15 7.31 12.88
N LEU A 102 -8.70 7.86 13.95
CA LEU A 102 -9.93 7.35 14.56
C LEU A 102 -11.10 7.40 13.56
N GLN A 103 -11.28 8.52 12.87
CA GLN A 103 -12.34 8.69 11.88
C GLN A 103 -12.17 7.73 10.69
N VAL A 104 -11.00 7.73 10.06
CA VAL A 104 -10.76 6.94 8.84
C VAL A 104 -10.79 5.45 9.13
N SER A 105 -10.22 5.00 10.26
CA SER A 105 -10.21 3.58 10.59
C SER A 105 -11.61 3.02 10.84
N LEU A 106 -12.47 3.74 11.58
CA LEU A 106 -13.84 3.32 11.83
C LEU A 106 -14.69 3.34 10.56
N LEU A 107 -14.56 4.39 9.74
CA LEU A 107 -15.27 4.49 8.46
C LEU A 107 -14.89 3.35 7.49
N ALA A 108 -13.61 3.00 7.43
CA ALA A 108 -13.11 1.97 6.52
C ALA A 108 -13.62 0.56 6.87
N VAL A 109 -13.76 0.25 8.17
CA VAL A 109 -14.19 -1.09 8.62
C VAL A 109 -15.71 -1.23 8.78
N ASP A 110 -16.45 -0.12 8.79
CA ASP A 110 -17.90 -0.11 8.96
C ASP A 110 -18.60 0.22 7.63
N GLU A 111 -18.68 1.50 7.27
CA GLU A 111 -19.41 1.96 6.07
C GLU A 111 -18.84 1.41 4.76
N MET A 112 -17.52 1.22 4.68
CA MET A 112 -16.85 0.73 3.48
C MET A 112 -16.70 -0.80 3.45
N HIS A 113 -17.12 -1.53 4.49
CA HIS A 113 -16.94 -2.98 4.52
C HIS A 113 -17.77 -3.67 3.43
N MET A 114 -17.07 -4.32 2.49
CA MET A 114 -17.66 -4.99 1.32
C MET A 114 -18.50 -4.06 0.41
N SER A 115 -18.34 -2.74 0.54
CA SER A 115 -19.00 -1.73 -0.29
C SER A 115 -18.06 -1.30 -1.40
N LEU A 116 -18.16 -1.98 -2.56
CA LEU A 116 -17.33 -1.69 -3.73
C LEU A 116 -18.12 -0.93 -4.80
N PRO A 117 -17.49 0.02 -5.51
CA PRO A 117 -18.13 0.66 -6.66
C PRO A 117 -18.42 -0.37 -7.75
N LYS A 118 -19.47 -0.12 -8.55
CA LYS A 118 -19.83 -1.01 -9.66
C LYS A 118 -18.66 -1.15 -10.63
N MET A 119 -18.25 -2.39 -10.85
CA MET A 119 -17.18 -2.72 -11.80
C MET A 119 -17.59 -2.27 -13.21
N LYS A 120 -16.74 -1.46 -13.83
CA LYS A 120 -16.90 -0.95 -15.19
C LYS A 120 -15.57 -1.11 -15.91
N LYS A 121 -15.62 -1.32 -17.22
CA LYS A 121 -14.44 -1.19 -18.08
C LYS A 121 -13.88 0.21 -17.92
N ASP A 122 -12.57 0.32 -17.73
CA ASP A 122 -11.91 1.61 -17.64
C ASP A 122 -11.82 2.28 -19.03
N ILE A 123 -11.41 3.55 -19.06
CA ILE A 123 -11.38 4.37 -20.28
C ILE A 123 -10.37 3.86 -21.33
N TYR A 124 -9.39 3.03 -20.93
CA TYR A 124 -8.37 2.46 -21.80
C TYR A 124 -8.54 0.94 -22.00
N TRP A 125 -9.73 0.39 -21.72
CA TRP A 125 -9.95 -1.06 -21.69
C TRP A 125 -9.54 -1.79 -22.99
N ASP A 126 -9.74 -1.18 -24.16
CA ASP A 126 -9.38 -1.74 -25.46
C ASP A 126 -8.07 -1.15 -26.03
N ASP A 127 -7.39 -0.25 -25.31
CA ASP A 127 -6.16 0.41 -25.74
C ASP A 127 -4.92 -0.26 -25.16
N SER A 128 -4.09 -0.82 -26.05
CA SER A 128 -2.82 -1.45 -25.69
C SER A 128 -1.71 -0.46 -25.28
N ALA A 129 -1.84 0.81 -25.63
CA ALA A 129 -0.86 1.86 -25.36
C ALA A 129 -1.52 3.07 -24.69
N ALA A 130 -2.18 2.82 -23.55
CA ALA A 130 -2.86 3.83 -22.75
C ALA A 130 -1.98 5.05 -22.47
N ARG A 131 -2.44 6.23 -22.91
CA ARG A 131 -1.75 7.51 -22.70
C ARG A 131 -2.69 8.50 -22.00
N PRO A 132 -2.51 8.73 -20.69
CA PRO A 132 -3.20 9.79 -19.99
C PRO A 132 -2.95 11.17 -20.63
N PRO A 133 -3.98 12.03 -20.73
CA PRO A 133 -3.81 13.38 -21.25
C PRO A 133 -3.01 14.26 -20.28
N TYR A 134 -2.24 15.20 -20.83
CA TYR A 134 -1.51 16.21 -20.07
C TYR A 134 -2.22 17.57 -20.18
N THR A 135 -2.14 18.35 -19.11
CA THR A 135 -2.51 19.78 -19.17
C THR A 135 -1.41 20.56 -19.91
N LEU A 136 -1.74 21.75 -20.44
CA LEU A 136 -0.76 22.57 -21.18
C LEU A 136 0.47 22.91 -20.35
N ALA A 137 0.29 23.22 -19.06
CA ALA A 137 1.39 23.51 -18.14
C ALA A 137 2.27 22.29 -17.83
N ALA A 138 1.76 21.07 -18.02
CA ALA A 138 2.47 19.83 -17.76
C ALA A 138 3.02 19.16 -19.02
N ALA A 139 2.83 19.76 -20.20
CA ALA A 139 3.25 19.18 -21.48
C ALA A 139 4.77 18.94 -21.52
N ASP A 140 5.56 19.84 -20.93
CA ASP A 140 7.02 19.73 -20.87
C ASP A 140 7.50 18.56 -20.00
N TYR A 141 6.65 18.00 -19.13
CA TYR A 141 6.95 16.80 -18.35
C TYR A 141 6.70 15.50 -19.13
N CYS A 142 6.14 15.57 -20.34
CA CYS A 142 5.95 14.42 -21.21
C CYS A 142 7.29 14.03 -21.88
N ILE A 143 8.22 13.54 -21.06
CA ILE A 143 9.52 13.06 -21.50
C ILE A 143 9.45 11.59 -21.96
N PRO A 144 10.32 11.17 -22.91
CA PRO A 144 10.38 9.77 -23.31
C PRO A 144 10.78 8.87 -22.13
N SER A 145 10.32 7.62 -22.16
CA SER A 145 10.68 6.64 -21.14
C SER A 145 12.20 6.49 -21.04
N PHE A 146 12.72 6.57 -19.82
CA PHE A 146 14.13 6.33 -19.57
C PHE A 146 14.45 4.85 -19.74
N LEU A 147 15.17 4.50 -20.80
CA LEU A 147 15.53 3.10 -21.11
C LEU A 147 16.88 2.66 -20.50
N GLY A 148 17.58 3.58 -19.83
CA GLY A 148 18.93 3.36 -19.29
C GLY A 148 20.02 4.07 -20.10
N SER A 149 21.11 4.44 -19.44
CA SER A 149 22.23 5.16 -20.05
C SER A 149 23.08 4.32 -21.02
N THR A 150 22.90 3.00 -21.01
CA THR A 150 23.68 2.04 -21.82
C THR A 150 23.04 1.67 -23.15
N VAL A 151 21.84 2.18 -23.45
CA VAL A 151 21.04 1.81 -24.63
C VAL A 151 21.72 2.20 -25.94
N GLU A 152 22.52 3.27 -25.93
CA GLU A 152 23.27 3.74 -27.09
C GLU A 152 24.63 3.04 -27.27
N MET A 153 25.02 2.10 -26.40
CA MET A 153 26.29 1.35 -26.55
C MET A 153 26.29 0.35 -27.71
N GLY A 154 25.37 0.48 -28.67
CA GLY A 154 25.53 0.01 -30.05
C GLY A 154 26.08 -1.41 -30.19
N ILE A 155 25.36 -2.43 -29.71
CA ILE A 155 25.56 -3.78 -30.25
C ILE A 155 24.96 -3.75 -31.66
N SER A 156 25.78 -3.38 -32.64
CA SER A 156 25.46 -3.41 -34.06
C SER A 156 25.20 -4.85 -34.49
N SER A 157 23.95 -5.31 -34.37
CA SER A 157 23.28 -6.38 -35.16
C SER A 157 22.20 -7.14 -34.38
N PHE A 158 21.19 -6.46 -33.85
CA PHE A 158 19.88 -7.11 -33.72
C PHE A 158 18.80 -6.13 -34.14
N ASN A 159 18.19 -6.39 -35.31
CA ASN A 159 16.94 -5.76 -35.69
C ASN A 159 15.97 -5.90 -34.50
N PRO A 160 15.39 -4.82 -33.97
CA PRO A 160 14.45 -4.92 -32.87
C PRO A 160 13.27 -5.73 -33.37
N ILE A 161 13.22 -6.97 -32.90
CA ILE A 161 12.10 -7.87 -33.11
C ILE A 161 10.90 -7.18 -32.44
N PRO A 162 9.79 -6.94 -33.15
CA PRO A 162 8.58 -6.39 -32.54
C PRO A 162 8.24 -7.20 -31.28
N LEU A 163 7.81 -6.58 -30.19
CA LEU A 163 7.52 -7.26 -28.91
C LEU A 163 6.63 -8.53 -29.07
N ALA A 164 5.78 -8.55 -30.09
CA ALA A 164 4.97 -9.71 -30.49
C ALA A 164 5.80 -10.97 -30.81
N GLN A 165 7.00 -10.80 -31.36
CA GLN A 165 7.86 -11.88 -31.80
C GLN A 165 8.90 -12.28 -30.74
N CYS A 166 9.20 -11.42 -29.75
CA CYS A 166 9.83 -11.83 -28.48
C CYS A 166 8.91 -12.76 -27.66
N LEU A 167 7.60 -12.49 -27.63
CA LEU A 167 6.60 -13.37 -27.02
C LEU A 167 6.53 -14.75 -27.69
N LEU A 168 6.73 -14.83 -29.01
CA LEU A 168 6.82 -16.10 -29.75
C LEU A 168 8.12 -16.86 -29.44
N ILE A 169 9.25 -16.18 -29.28
CA ILE A 169 10.54 -16.80 -28.92
C ILE A 169 10.50 -17.40 -27.51
N LEU A 170 9.85 -16.72 -26.57
CA LEU A 170 9.64 -17.25 -25.21
C LEU A 170 8.69 -18.45 -25.17
N LYS A 171 7.68 -18.49 -26.07
CA LYS A 171 6.81 -19.66 -26.24
C LYS A 171 7.53 -20.84 -26.90
N ASN A 172 8.43 -20.60 -27.87
CA ASN A 172 9.15 -21.66 -28.58
C ASN A 172 10.36 -22.24 -27.83
N ASN A 173 11.00 -21.47 -26.94
CA ASN A 173 12.11 -21.93 -26.10
C ASN A 173 11.68 -22.59 -24.77
N GLY A 174 10.40 -22.94 -24.61
CA GLY A 174 9.92 -23.72 -23.48
C GLY A 174 9.97 -23.02 -22.11
N LEU A 175 10.20 -21.71 -22.06
CA LEU A 175 10.22 -20.91 -20.82
C LEU A 175 8.87 -20.21 -20.53
N GLY A 176 7.83 -20.50 -21.32
CA GLY A 176 6.46 -20.02 -21.09
C GLY A 176 5.66 -20.96 -20.21
N CYS A 177 5.28 -20.48 -19.02
CA CYS A 177 4.29 -21.13 -18.15
C CYS A 177 2.99 -21.38 -18.95
N SER A 178 2.57 -22.64 -18.98
CA SER A 178 1.41 -23.12 -19.72
C SER A 178 0.12 -22.51 -19.18
N SER A 179 -0.55 -21.68 -19.98
CA SER A 179 -2.01 -21.61 -19.93
C SER A 179 -2.57 -21.40 -21.33
N LYS A 180 -3.33 -22.42 -21.74
CA LYS A 180 -4.06 -22.52 -23.00
C LYS A 180 -5.07 -21.37 -23.11
N ILE A 181 -5.06 -20.64 -24.21
CA ILE A 181 -6.30 -20.16 -24.84
C ILE A 181 -6.15 -20.39 -26.35
N THR A 182 -7.09 -21.19 -26.84
CA THR A 182 -7.26 -21.69 -28.19
C THR A 182 -7.52 -20.57 -29.19
N SER A 183 -7.01 -20.82 -30.39
CA SER A 183 -7.37 -20.20 -31.67
C SER A 183 -8.87 -20.05 -31.88
N GLU A 184 -9.26 -18.94 -32.49
CA GLU A 184 -10.10 -18.94 -33.69
C GLU A 184 -9.80 -17.66 -34.47
N ALA A 185 -9.04 -17.84 -35.55
CA ALA A 185 -8.97 -16.89 -36.64
C ALA A 185 -10.13 -17.21 -37.58
N GLU A 186 -10.81 -16.19 -38.11
CA GLU A 186 -11.11 -16.20 -39.54
C GLU A 186 -11.41 -14.79 -40.06
N THR A 187 -10.55 -14.40 -40.98
CA THR A 187 -10.69 -13.39 -42.02
C THR A 187 -12.08 -13.35 -42.66
N SER A 188 -12.64 -12.15 -42.83
CA SER A 188 -13.46 -11.85 -44.00
C SER A 188 -13.16 -10.46 -44.53
N SER A 189 -12.48 -10.45 -45.65
CA SER A 189 -12.17 -9.33 -46.52
C SER A 189 -13.39 -8.86 -47.28
N ARG A 190 -13.65 -7.54 -47.33
CA ARG A 190 -14.12 -6.85 -48.54
C ARG A 190 -14.03 -5.32 -48.43
N PRO A 191 -13.57 -4.63 -49.49
CA PRO A 191 -13.63 -3.18 -49.57
C PRO A 191 -15.03 -2.73 -49.99
N LYS A 192 -15.44 -1.52 -49.61
CA LYS A 192 -16.53 -0.81 -50.28
C LYS A 192 -16.05 0.54 -50.77
N GLU A 193 -16.16 0.69 -52.08
CA GLU A 193 -16.12 1.91 -52.87
C GLU A 193 -16.94 3.04 -52.23
N LYS A 194 -16.42 4.26 -52.40
CA LYS A 194 -17.17 5.50 -52.33
C LYS A 194 -17.60 5.83 -53.75
N ASP A 195 -18.91 5.85 -53.97
CA ASP A 195 -19.53 6.67 -55.01
C ASP A 195 -20.33 7.78 -54.32
N ASP A 196 -20.33 8.93 -54.99
CA ASP A 196 -20.96 10.24 -54.77
C ASP A 196 -22.15 10.36 -53.78
#